data_AF-A0A317Q4D9-F1
#
_entry.id   AF-A0A317Q4D9-F1
#
_cell.length_a   1.000
_cell.length_b   1.000
_cell.length_c   1.000
_cell.angle_alpha   90.00
_cell.angle_beta   90.00
_cell.angle_gamma   90.00
#
_symmetry.space_group_name_H-M   'P 1'
#
loop_
_entity.id
_entity.type
_entity.pdbx_description
1 polymer ?
#
loop_
_entity_poly.entity_id
_entity_poly.type
_entity_poly.pdbx_seq_one_letter_code
_entity_poly.pdbx_strand_id
1 'polypeptide(L)'
;MLAATVHPTVAQEIKPTEQQLVAGKDLDQQRLVETYSRMYRYYERRNFNSQRSVRILLSNYPQHVTPILAAAFDRYPMHYRHIMRAAIHAEPAFTSEIVSIALQQQIADPADIVKIAVEAEPSYADTIVNLASDNSPSAIDELVKVAVLVEPATADTILRGTNVEDLTRFELVLRSLLDAVPTLTQYLSQTVADLIAGDSAQEEVTDYSESQERARAVALLRSAHRAGIPEGDLELIATRYKIAETEYLD
;
A
#
# COMPACT_ATOMS: atom_id res chain seq x y z
N MET A 1 -12.20 76.78 -9.58
CA MET A 1 -12.16 75.74 -8.53
C MET A 1 -12.59 74.43 -9.18
N LEU A 2 -11.65 73.57 -9.56
CA LEU A 2 -11.90 72.26 -10.15
C LEU A 2 -11.97 71.21 -9.04
N ALA A 3 -13.08 70.48 -8.98
CA ALA A 3 -13.32 69.38 -8.05
C ALA A 3 -12.54 68.13 -8.52
N ALA A 4 -11.71 67.58 -7.64
CA ALA A 4 -11.02 66.32 -7.85
C ALA A 4 -11.91 65.15 -7.39
N THR A 5 -12.34 64.34 -8.35
CA THR A 5 -13.10 63.10 -8.14
C THR A 5 -12.16 62.03 -7.59
N VAL A 6 -12.41 61.55 -6.37
CA VAL A 6 -11.71 60.43 -5.76
C VAL A 6 -12.38 59.13 -6.23
N HIS A 7 -11.67 58.31 -7.00
CA HIS A 7 -12.10 56.94 -7.30
C HIS A 7 -11.73 56.02 -6.13
N PRO A 8 -12.65 55.16 -5.65
CA PRO A 8 -12.35 54.18 -4.60
C PRO A 8 -11.49 53.04 -5.16
N THR A 9 -10.35 52.80 -4.52
CA THR A 9 -9.48 51.64 -4.78
C THR A 9 -10.22 50.37 -4.35
N VAL A 10 -10.67 49.57 -5.31
CA VAL A 10 -11.14 48.21 -5.08
C VAL A 10 -9.95 47.37 -4.63
N ALA A 11 -9.94 46.96 -3.36
CA ALA A 11 -8.99 45.96 -2.87
C ALA A 11 -9.26 44.65 -3.62
N GLN A 12 -8.38 44.32 -4.57
CA GLN A 12 -8.43 43.03 -5.24
C GLN A 12 -8.04 41.95 -4.23
N GLU A 13 -8.95 40.99 -3.98
CA GLU A 13 -8.63 39.75 -3.28
C GLU A 13 -7.62 38.97 -4.12
N ILE A 14 -6.34 39.06 -3.73
CA ILE A 14 -5.28 38.26 -4.32
C ILE A 14 -5.45 36.83 -3.79
N LYS A 15 -5.97 35.94 -4.64
CA LYS A 15 -6.00 34.49 -4.33
C LYS A 15 -4.56 33.97 -4.25
N PRO A 16 -4.19 33.26 -3.18
CA PRO A 16 -2.83 32.76 -3.00
C PRO A 16 -2.45 31.80 -4.12
N THR A 17 -1.21 31.90 -4.59
CA THR A 17 -0.66 31.03 -5.63
C THR A 17 -0.45 29.61 -5.08
N GLU A 18 -0.48 28.60 -5.95
CA GLU A 18 -0.30 27.18 -5.58
C GLU A 18 0.96 26.93 -4.74
N GLN A 19 2.08 27.60 -5.05
CA GLN A 19 3.30 27.54 -4.25
C GLN A 19 3.16 28.13 -2.83
N GLN A 20 2.35 29.17 -2.66
CA GLN A 20 2.05 29.77 -1.35
C GLN A 20 1.09 28.88 -0.55
N LEU A 21 0.18 28.19 -1.23
CA LEU A 21 -0.70 27.19 -0.62
C LEU A 21 0.08 25.97 -0.13
N VAL A 22 1.07 25.49 -0.90
CA VAL A 22 1.98 24.40 -0.50
C VAL A 22 2.87 24.82 0.67
N ALA A 23 3.54 25.97 0.58
CA ALA A 23 4.39 26.47 1.67
C ALA A 23 3.61 26.75 2.96
N GLY A 24 2.36 27.21 2.85
CA GLY A 24 1.46 27.40 4.00
C GLY A 24 1.08 26.09 4.68
N LYS A 25 0.78 25.04 3.90
CA LYS A 25 0.49 23.69 4.43
C LYS A 25 1.68 23.09 5.16
N ASP A 26 2.89 23.24 4.63
CA ASP A 26 4.12 22.75 5.28
C ASP A 26 4.37 23.45 6.62
N LEU A 27 4.14 24.77 6.70
CA LEU A 27 4.27 25.54 7.94
C LEU A 27 3.24 25.11 9.00
N ASP A 28 2.00 24.87 8.61
CA ASP A 28 0.96 24.42 9.54
C ASP A 28 1.20 22.99 10.02
N GLN A 29 1.69 22.11 9.14
CA GLN A 29 2.12 20.77 9.51
C GLN A 29 3.28 20.80 10.51
N GLN A 30 4.28 21.64 10.30
CA GLN A 30 5.39 21.83 11.24
C GLN A 30 4.92 22.34 12.62
N ARG A 31 3.95 23.27 12.64
CA ARG A 31 3.34 23.76 13.89
C ARG A 31 2.59 22.65 14.63
N LEU A 32 1.90 21.77 13.90
CA LEU A 32 1.23 20.61 14.48
C LEU A 32 2.24 19.61 15.05
N VAL A 33 3.31 19.29 14.33
CA VAL A 33 4.40 18.42 14.83
C VAL A 33 4.98 18.94 16.15
N GLU A 34 5.29 20.24 16.22
CA GLU A 34 5.83 20.85 17.44
C GLU A 34 4.78 20.87 18.58
N THR A 35 3.49 21.02 18.24
CA THR A 35 2.40 20.89 19.21
C THR A 35 2.31 19.48 19.79
N TYR A 36 2.35 18.45 18.95
CA TYR A 36 2.33 17.06 19.39
C TYR A 36 3.60 16.67 20.16
N SER A 37 4.76 17.21 19.78
CA SER A 37 6.01 17.10 20.56
C SER A 37 5.84 17.63 21.99
N ARG A 38 5.15 18.76 22.18
CA ARG A 38 4.78 19.25 23.52
C ARG A 38 3.81 18.32 24.24
N MET A 39 2.81 17.77 23.54
CA MET A 39 1.85 16.83 24.14
C MET A 39 2.53 15.54 24.60
N TYR A 40 3.43 14.96 23.81
CA TYR A 40 4.20 13.79 24.22
C TYR A 40 5.04 14.06 25.48
N ARG A 41 5.71 15.23 25.57
CA ARG A 41 6.41 15.66 26.81
C ARG A 41 5.46 15.75 28.00
N TYR A 42 4.25 16.27 27.80
CA TYR A 42 3.24 16.39 28.84
C TYR A 42 2.69 15.03 29.32
N TYR A 43 2.55 14.06 28.41
CA TYR A 43 2.12 12.70 28.71
C TYR A 43 3.20 11.87 29.40
N GLU A 44 4.46 12.01 28.98
CA GLU A 44 5.59 11.36 29.64
C GLU A 44 5.73 11.77 31.11
N ARG A 45 5.55 13.07 31.41
CA ARG A 45 5.50 13.57 32.81
C ARG A 45 4.37 12.96 33.65
N ARG A 46 3.38 12.33 33.01
CA ARG A 46 2.28 11.58 33.65
C ARG A 46 2.47 10.06 33.57
N ASN A 47 3.68 9.60 33.26
CA ASN A 47 4.05 8.19 33.15
C ASN A 47 3.28 7.45 32.05
N PHE A 48 2.93 8.13 30.95
CA PHE A 48 2.40 7.45 29.78
C PHE A 48 3.57 6.96 28.92
N ASN A 49 3.50 5.70 28.46
CA ASN A 49 4.42 5.18 27.47
C ASN A 49 4.04 5.66 26.05
N SER A 50 4.96 5.50 25.09
CA SER A 50 4.77 5.94 23.70
C SER A 50 3.51 5.35 23.06
N GLN A 51 3.20 4.09 23.31
CA GLN A 51 1.98 3.42 22.80
C GLN A 51 0.71 4.09 23.30
N ARG A 52 0.62 4.31 24.62
CA ARG A 52 -0.55 4.94 25.25
C ARG A 52 -0.72 6.36 24.73
N SER A 53 0.35 7.11 24.59
CA SER A 53 0.31 8.46 24.04
C SER A 53 -0.18 8.49 22.60
N VAL A 54 0.39 7.67 21.71
CA VAL A 54 -0.01 7.58 20.30
C VAL A 54 -1.47 7.19 20.17
N ARG A 55 -1.92 6.14 20.89
CA ARG A 55 -3.32 5.71 20.87
C ARG A 55 -4.27 6.82 21.30
N ILE A 56 -3.97 7.52 22.39
CA ILE A 56 -4.82 8.63 22.85
C ILE A 56 -4.89 9.75 21.82
N LEU A 57 -3.76 10.13 21.22
CA LEU A 57 -3.73 11.21 20.24
C LEU A 57 -4.50 10.85 18.97
N LEU A 58 -4.27 9.65 18.42
CA LEU A 58 -4.94 9.23 17.18
C LEU A 58 -6.43 8.99 17.38
N SER A 59 -6.86 8.37 18.48
CA SER A 59 -8.30 8.19 18.73
C SER A 59 -9.07 9.50 18.93
N ASN A 60 -8.40 10.61 19.26
CA ASN A 60 -9.05 11.92 19.42
C ASN A 60 -8.84 12.84 18.20
N TYR A 61 -7.77 12.63 17.44
CA TYR A 61 -7.37 13.47 16.32
C TYR A 61 -6.87 12.61 15.14
N PRO A 62 -7.71 11.71 14.60
CA PRO A 62 -7.29 10.78 13.54
C PRO A 62 -6.80 11.51 12.28
N GLN A 63 -7.40 12.66 11.96
CA GLN A 63 -7.00 13.49 10.82
C GLN A 63 -5.61 14.14 10.97
N HIS A 64 -4.98 14.03 12.14
CA HIS A 64 -3.63 14.53 12.41
C HIS A 64 -2.60 13.39 12.49
N VAL A 65 -2.88 12.23 11.87
CA VAL A 65 -1.99 11.06 11.90
C VAL A 65 -0.55 11.38 11.50
N THR A 66 -0.36 12.12 10.40
CA THR A 66 0.97 12.54 9.93
C THR A 66 1.77 13.32 11.00
N PRO A 67 1.30 14.47 11.51
CA PRO A 67 2.06 15.21 12.52
C PRO A 67 2.16 14.51 13.88
N ILE A 68 1.18 13.66 14.25
CA ILE A 68 1.24 12.84 15.49
C ILE A 68 2.36 11.81 15.41
N LEU A 69 2.47 11.11 14.28
CA LEU A 69 3.48 10.06 14.08
C LEU A 69 4.86 10.63 13.87
N ALA A 70 5.01 11.70 13.09
CA ALA A 70 6.31 12.37 12.94
C ALA A 70 6.88 12.78 14.30
N ALA A 71 6.09 13.45 15.14
CA ALA A 71 6.51 13.81 16.50
C ALA A 71 6.80 12.58 17.39
N ALA A 72 6.13 11.45 17.17
CA ALA A 72 6.36 10.22 17.93
C ALA A 72 7.68 9.55 17.54
N PHE A 73 7.94 9.40 16.24
CA PHE A 73 9.16 8.78 15.72
C PHE A 73 10.39 9.62 16.03
N ASP A 74 10.31 10.95 15.90
CA ASP A 74 11.39 11.86 16.29
C ASP A 74 11.75 11.72 17.78
N ARG A 75 10.74 11.57 18.64
CA ARG A 75 10.95 11.51 20.09
C ARG A 75 11.35 10.13 20.59
N TYR A 76 10.81 9.07 20.00
CA TYR A 76 11.03 7.70 20.44
C TYR A 76 11.42 6.79 19.26
N PRO A 77 12.56 7.05 18.58
CA PRO A 77 12.94 6.32 17.37
C PRO A 77 13.10 4.81 17.63
N MET A 78 13.64 4.44 18.80
CA MET A 78 13.80 3.03 19.20
C MET A 78 12.46 2.33 19.53
N HIS A 79 11.35 3.07 19.61
CA HIS A 79 10.03 2.52 19.90
C HIS A 79 9.13 2.43 18.66
N TYR A 80 9.68 2.58 17.45
CA TYR A 80 8.90 2.61 16.21
C TYR A 80 7.91 1.43 16.08
N ARG A 81 8.33 0.20 16.41
CA ARG A 81 7.46 -0.99 16.37
C ARG A 81 6.21 -0.82 17.22
N HIS A 82 6.40 -0.33 18.44
CA HIS A 82 5.33 -0.11 19.40
C HIS A 82 4.42 1.04 18.98
N ILE A 83 4.99 2.11 18.41
CA ILE A 83 4.25 3.26 17.89
C ILE A 83 3.38 2.85 16.71
N MET A 84 3.95 2.16 15.72
CA MET A 84 3.22 1.70 14.53
C MET A 84 2.05 0.79 14.91
N ARG A 85 2.28 -0.24 15.72
CA ARG A 85 1.18 -1.11 16.20
C ARG A 85 0.10 -0.32 16.94
N ALA A 86 0.51 0.59 17.84
CA ALA A 86 -0.44 1.40 18.58
C ALA A 86 -1.25 2.33 17.67
N ALA A 87 -0.65 2.83 16.59
CA ALA A 87 -1.32 3.68 15.62
C ALA A 87 -2.30 2.92 14.76
N ILE A 88 -1.88 1.80 14.17
CA ILE A 88 -2.71 0.93 13.33
C ILE A 88 -3.90 0.42 14.13
N HIS A 89 -3.70 -0.06 15.36
CA HIS A 89 -4.81 -0.52 16.19
C HIS A 89 -5.74 0.59 16.67
N ALA A 90 -5.23 1.83 16.81
CA ALA A 90 -6.07 2.96 17.19
C ALA A 90 -6.99 3.35 16.03
N GLU A 91 -6.47 3.34 14.81
CA GLU A 91 -7.16 3.82 13.63
C GLU A 91 -6.75 3.00 12.37
N PRO A 92 -7.32 1.79 12.18
CA PRO A 92 -6.94 0.88 11.09
C PRO A 92 -7.13 1.48 9.68
N ALA A 93 -8.11 2.38 9.52
CA ALA A 93 -8.37 3.07 8.26
C ALA A 93 -7.17 3.89 7.76
N PHE A 94 -6.24 4.26 8.65
CA PHE A 94 -5.04 5.01 8.31
C PHE A 94 -3.80 4.13 8.11
N THR A 95 -3.92 2.80 8.08
CA THR A 95 -2.78 1.87 7.93
C THR A 95 -1.86 2.24 6.76
N SER A 96 -2.43 2.53 5.59
CA SER A 96 -1.69 2.99 4.40
C SER A 96 -0.88 4.26 4.66
N GLU A 97 -1.49 5.28 5.30
CA GLU A 97 -0.80 6.52 5.64
C GLU A 97 0.29 6.30 6.69
N ILE A 98 0.02 5.50 7.71
CA ILE A 98 0.97 5.15 8.78
C ILE A 98 2.22 4.46 8.21
N VAL A 99 2.03 3.49 7.31
CA VAL A 99 3.12 2.79 6.63
C VAL A 99 3.90 3.74 5.71
N SER A 100 3.19 4.58 4.96
CA SER A 100 3.82 5.59 4.10
C SER A 100 4.72 6.55 4.89
N ILE A 101 4.24 7.07 6.03
CA ILE A 101 5.04 7.92 6.93
C ILE A 101 6.29 7.18 7.43
N ALA A 102 6.14 5.92 7.84
CA ALA A 102 7.25 5.12 8.35
C ALA A 102 8.35 4.89 7.29
N LEU A 103 7.94 4.55 6.06
CA LEU A 103 8.85 4.35 4.92
C LEU A 103 9.55 5.67 4.54
N GLN A 104 8.79 6.76 4.43
CA GLN A 104 9.32 8.08 4.07
C GLN A 104 10.34 8.61 5.09
N GLN A 105 10.09 8.38 6.38
CA GLN A 105 11.02 8.78 7.45
C GLN A 105 12.15 7.77 7.68
N GLN A 106 12.17 6.65 6.94
CA GLN A 106 13.21 5.61 7.02
C GLN A 106 13.44 5.15 8.48
N ILE A 107 12.36 4.99 9.24
CA ILE A 107 12.45 4.67 10.68
C ILE A 107 12.98 3.26 10.94
N ALA A 108 12.90 2.39 9.94
CA ALA A 108 13.35 1.00 9.95
C ALA A 108 13.48 0.47 8.51
N ASP A 109 13.97 -0.77 8.40
CA ASP A 109 13.99 -1.50 7.14
C ASP A 109 12.55 -1.71 6.59
N PRO A 110 12.31 -1.58 5.28
CA PRO A 110 10.99 -1.78 4.68
C PRO A 110 10.35 -3.13 5.01
N ALA A 111 11.12 -4.22 5.08
CA ALA A 111 10.59 -5.53 5.42
C ALA A 111 10.13 -5.59 6.89
N ASP A 112 10.83 -4.91 7.79
CA ASP A 112 10.41 -4.75 9.17
C ASP A 112 9.12 -3.94 9.31
N ILE A 113 8.96 -2.89 8.50
CA ILE A 113 7.75 -2.07 8.44
C ILE A 113 6.56 -2.90 7.94
N VAL A 114 6.74 -3.64 6.84
CA VAL A 114 5.71 -4.55 6.27
C VAL A 114 5.30 -5.59 7.31
N LYS A 115 6.26 -6.24 7.97
CA LYS A 115 5.99 -7.22 9.03
C LYS A 115 5.09 -6.65 10.11
N ILE A 116 5.41 -5.48 10.64
CA ILE A 116 4.65 -4.85 11.73
C ILE A 116 3.24 -4.48 11.27
N ALA A 117 3.11 -3.95 10.05
CA ALA A 117 1.84 -3.48 9.53
C ALA A 117 0.91 -4.63 9.15
N VAL A 118 1.41 -5.67 8.48
CA VAL A 118 0.63 -6.86 8.13
C VAL A 118 0.20 -7.62 9.38
N GLU A 119 1.08 -7.75 10.38
CA GLU A 119 0.72 -8.35 11.68
C GLU A 119 -0.39 -7.55 12.39
N ALA A 120 -0.36 -6.23 12.29
CA ALA A 120 -1.31 -5.36 12.97
C ALA A 120 -2.65 -5.21 12.24
N GLU A 121 -2.62 -5.22 10.91
CA GLU A 121 -3.79 -5.07 10.04
C GLU A 121 -3.63 -5.88 8.73
N PRO A 122 -3.92 -7.19 8.77
CA PRO A 122 -3.78 -8.08 7.61
C PRO A 122 -4.66 -7.70 6.42
N SER A 123 -5.82 -7.07 6.64
CA SER A 123 -6.76 -6.78 5.55
C SER A 123 -6.22 -5.76 4.54
N TYR A 124 -5.15 -5.05 4.90
CA TYR A 124 -4.44 -4.09 4.05
C TYR A 124 -3.13 -4.66 3.46
N ALA A 125 -2.89 -5.97 3.54
CA ALA A 125 -1.60 -6.56 3.17
C ALA A 125 -1.15 -6.26 1.74
N ASP A 126 -2.06 -6.24 0.77
CA ASP A 126 -1.78 -5.86 -0.61
C ASP A 126 -1.29 -4.41 -0.71
N THR A 127 -2.01 -3.48 -0.07
CA THR A 127 -1.71 -2.05 -0.05
C THR A 127 -0.38 -1.81 0.66
N ILE A 128 -0.12 -2.49 1.78
CA ILE A 128 1.13 -2.41 2.54
C ILE A 128 2.32 -2.87 1.69
N VAL A 129 2.21 -4.05 1.06
CA VAL A 129 3.26 -4.61 0.21
C VAL A 129 3.48 -3.73 -1.01
N ASN A 130 2.43 -3.22 -1.63
CA ASN A 130 2.54 -2.32 -2.77
C ASN A 130 3.24 -1.01 -2.42
N LEU A 131 2.85 -0.34 -1.33
CA LEU A 131 3.52 0.88 -0.86
C LEU A 131 5.00 0.66 -0.55
N ALA A 132 5.33 -0.44 0.12
CA ALA A 132 6.71 -0.79 0.43
C ALA A 132 7.50 -1.12 -0.84
N SER A 133 6.90 -1.83 -1.79
CA SER A 133 7.54 -2.17 -3.08
C SER A 133 7.75 -0.94 -3.94
N ASP A 134 6.82 0.01 -3.95
CA ASP A 134 6.99 1.26 -4.69
C ASP A 134 8.09 2.13 -4.09
N ASN A 135 8.32 2.03 -2.77
CA ASN A 135 9.44 2.68 -2.09
C ASN A 135 10.76 1.92 -2.24
N SER A 136 10.72 0.59 -2.40
CA SER A 136 11.89 -0.30 -2.52
C SER A 136 11.68 -1.39 -3.58
N PRO A 137 11.70 -1.04 -4.89
CA PRO A 137 11.30 -1.97 -5.96
C PRO A 137 12.16 -3.22 -6.08
N SER A 138 13.43 -3.14 -5.66
CA SER A 138 14.36 -4.27 -5.68
C SER A 138 14.12 -5.30 -4.58
N ALA A 139 13.26 -5.02 -3.59
CA ALA A 139 13.04 -5.87 -2.42
C ALA A 139 11.65 -6.54 -2.41
N ILE A 140 10.87 -6.39 -3.47
CA ILE A 140 9.48 -6.90 -3.53
C ILE A 140 9.37 -8.40 -3.19
N ASP A 141 10.34 -9.23 -3.56
CA ASP A 141 10.32 -10.66 -3.23
C ASP A 141 10.44 -10.89 -1.71
N GLU A 142 11.33 -10.17 -1.05
CA GLU A 142 11.47 -10.17 0.40
C GLU A 142 10.22 -9.61 1.08
N LEU A 143 9.65 -8.51 0.59
CA LEU A 143 8.45 -7.89 1.15
C LEU A 143 7.24 -8.83 1.10
N VAL A 144 7.02 -9.48 -0.04
CA VAL A 144 5.95 -10.48 -0.23
C VAL A 144 6.18 -11.68 0.69
N LYS A 145 7.41 -12.21 0.73
CA LYS A 145 7.77 -13.33 1.62
C LYS A 145 7.49 -12.99 3.07
N VAL A 146 7.91 -11.82 3.55
CA VAL A 146 7.72 -11.39 4.94
C VAL A 146 6.24 -11.23 5.26
N ALA A 147 5.44 -10.60 4.39
CA ALA A 147 4.01 -10.45 4.61
C ALA A 147 3.30 -11.80 4.80
N VAL A 148 3.57 -12.76 3.92
CA VAL A 148 2.90 -14.06 3.93
C VAL A 148 3.45 -15.01 4.99
N LEU A 149 4.74 -14.92 5.34
CA LEU A 149 5.27 -15.67 6.49
C LEU A 149 4.68 -15.21 7.82
N VAL A 150 4.29 -13.93 7.92
CA VAL A 150 3.64 -13.35 9.10
C VAL A 150 2.16 -13.72 9.12
N GLU A 151 1.46 -13.55 8.00
CA GLU A 151 0.04 -13.89 7.88
C GLU A 151 -0.22 -14.64 6.56
N PRO A 152 -0.17 -15.99 6.56
CA PRO A 152 -0.32 -16.80 5.36
C PRO A 152 -1.66 -16.59 4.63
N ALA A 153 -2.72 -16.20 5.35
CA ALA A 153 -4.02 -15.93 4.74
C ALA A 153 -4.04 -14.73 3.79
N THR A 154 -3.01 -13.87 3.82
CA THR A 154 -2.91 -12.68 2.95
C THR A 154 -2.37 -12.97 1.55
N ALA A 155 -1.89 -14.19 1.28
CA ALA A 155 -1.30 -14.55 -0.01
C ALA A 155 -2.23 -14.27 -1.20
N ASP A 156 -3.52 -14.59 -1.05
CA ASP A 156 -4.54 -14.31 -2.08
C ASP A 156 -4.65 -12.81 -2.35
N THR A 157 -4.80 -12.04 -1.27
CA THR A 157 -5.04 -10.60 -1.30
C THR A 157 -3.86 -9.90 -1.96
N ILE A 158 -2.63 -10.28 -1.62
CA ILE A 158 -1.40 -9.75 -2.22
C ILE A 158 -1.33 -10.08 -3.72
N LEU A 159 -1.63 -11.32 -4.11
CA LEU A 159 -1.62 -11.72 -5.53
C LEU A 159 -2.66 -10.94 -6.33
N ARG A 160 -3.90 -10.84 -5.81
CA ARG A 160 -4.99 -10.09 -6.47
C ARG A 160 -4.75 -8.59 -6.52
N GLY A 161 -4.06 -8.03 -5.52
CA GLY A 161 -3.69 -6.61 -5.48
C GLY A 161 -2.46 -6.27 -6.32
N THR A 162 -1.85 -7.26 -6.99
CA THR A 162 -0.74 -7.01 -7.92
C THR A 162 -1.27 -6.57 -9.28
N ASN A 163 -0.67 -5.54 -9.88
CA ASN A 163 -1.04 -5.12 -11.23
C ASN A 163 -0.65 -6.21 -12.25
N VAL A 164 -1.65 -6.93 -12.74
CA VAL A 164 -1.51 -8.00 -13.73
C VAL A 164 -1.12 -7.51 -15.14
N GLU A 165 -1.17 -6.20 -15.42
CA GLU A 165 -0.58 -5.64 -16.63
C GLU A 165 0.96 -5.66 -16.57
N ASP A 166 1.53 -5.56 -15.37
CA ASP A 166 2.95 -5.79 -15.14
C ASP A 166 3.20 -7.27 -14.87
N LEU A 167 3.26 -8.04 -15.96
CA LEU A 167 3.47 -9.50 -15.92
C LEU A 167 4.79 -9.89 -15.23
N THR A 168 5.80 -9.02 -15.26
CA THR A 168 7.09 -9.28 -14.61
C THR A 168 6.93 -9.20 -13.09
N ARG A 169 6.24 -8.15 -12.60
CA ARG A 169 5.91 -8.01 -11.18
C ARG A 169 4.99 -9.13 -10.72
N PHE A 170 3.98 -9.47 -11.51
CA PHE A 170 3.06 -10.58 -11.21
C PHE A 170 3.79 -11.92 -11.06
N GLU A 171 4.64 -12.28 -12.02
CA GLU A 171 5.45 -13.51 -11.96
C GLU A 171 6.32 -13.54 -10.70
N LEU A 172 6.97 -12.41 -10.37
CA LEU A 172 7.85 -12.31 -9.22
C LEU A 172 7.08 -12.43 -7.88
N VAL A 173 5.92 -11.78 -7.76
CA VAL A 173 5.05 -11.91 -6.58
C VAL A 173 4.60 -13.35 -6.44
N LEU A 174 4.05 -13.95 -7.50
CA LEU A 174 3.57 -15.32 -7.48
C LEU A 174 4.68 -16.32 -7.10
N ARG A 175 5.87 -16.17 -7.67
CA ARG A 175 7.03 -16.98 -7.31
C ARG A 175 7.41 -16.79 -5.84
N SER A 176 7.41 -15.56 -5.35
CA SER A 176 7.74 -15.26 -3.96
C SER A 176 6.73 -15.88 -2.98
N LEU A 177 5.44 -15.92 -3.35
CA LEU A 177 4.39 -16.61 -2.59
C LEU A 177 4.61 -18.12 -2.56
N LEU A 178 4.90 -18.73 -3.71
CA LEU A 178 5.15 -20.17 -3.83
C LEU A 178 6.42 -20.59 -3.06
N ASP A 179 7.47 -19.77 -3.12
CA ASP A 179 8.70 -19.97 -2.35
C ASP A 179 8.45 -19.88 -0.83
N ALA A 180 7.63 -18.91 -0.39
CA ALA A 180 7.35 -18.69 1.02
C ALA A 180 6.46 -19.79 1.62
N VAL A 181 5.39 -20.16 0.90
CA VAL A 181 4.38 -21.10 1.39
C VAL A 181 3.96 -22.06 0.28
N PRO A 182 4.76 -23.11 0.01
CA PRO A 182 4.50 -24.07 -1.07
C PRO A 182 3.15 -24.79 -0.96
N THR A 183 2.57 -24.88 0.24
CA THR A 183 1.27 -25.53 0.43
C THR A 183 0.10 -24.75 -0.18
N LEU A 184 0.31 -23.51 -0.62
CA LEU A 184 -0.72 -22.67 -1.23
C LEU A 184 -0.82 -22.83 -2.76
N THR A 185 0.00 -23.66 -3.41
CA THR A 185 0.04 -23.79 -4.88
C THR A 185 -1.34 -23.99 -5.52
N GLN A 186 -2.12 -24.97 -5.05
CA GLN A 186 -3.45 -25.27 -5.61
C GLN A 186 -4.43 -24.11 -5.40
N TYR A 187 -4.28 -23.37 -4.31
CA TYR A 187 -5.13 -22.23 -4.02
C TYR A 187 -4.76 -21.03 -4.91
N LEU A 188 -3.46 -20.75 -5.06
CA LEU A 188 -2.95 -19.69 -5.94
C LEU A 188 -3.25 -19.97 -7.42
N SER A 189 -3.23 -21.23 -7.87
CA SER A 189 -3.65 -21.57 -9.23
C SER A 189 -5.13 -21.24 -9.48
N GLN A 190 -6.00 -21.43 -8.48
CA GLN A 190 -7.39 -20.97 -8.56
C GLN A 190 -7.48 -19.44 -8.60
N THR A 191 -6.67 -18.73 -7.83
CA THR A 191 -6.59 -17.25 -7.92
C THR A 191 -6.14 -16.77 -9.30
N VAL A 192 -5.17 -17.43 -9.92
CA VAL A 192 -4.76 -17.17 -11.31
C VAL A 192 -5.95 -17.40 -12.26
N ALA A 193 -6.68 -18.50 -12.10
CA ALA A 193 -7.87 -18.78 -12.90
C ALA A 193 -8.95 -17.69 -12.73
N ASP A 194 -9.17 -17.23 -11.50
CA ASP A 194 -10.13 -16.15 -11.20
C ASP A 194 -9.69 -14.81 -11.81
N LEU A 195 -8.39 -14.51 -11.81
CA LEU A 195 -7.84 -13.29 -12.43
C LEU A 195 -7.99 -13.30 -13.95
N ILE A 196 -7.90 -14.48 -14.58
CA ILE A 196 -8.21 -14.65 -16.01
C ILE A 196 -9.72 -14.46 -16.25
N ALA A 197 -10.58 -14.96 -15.35
CA ALA A 197 -12.02 -14.83 -15.47
C ALA A 197 -12.55 -13.41 -15.21
N GLY A 198 -11.97 -12.68 -14.26
CA GLY A 198 -12.52 -11.45 -13.71
C GLY A 198 -12.60 -10.27 -14.69
N ASP A 199 -11.84 -10.31 -15.78
CA ASP A 199 -11.85 -9.26 -16.82
C ASP A 199 -13.03 -9.39 -17.80
N SER A 200 -13.64 -10.58 -17.88
CA SER A 200 -14.64 -10.92 -18.89
C SER A 200 -16.09 -10.51 -18.54
N ALA A 201 -16.30 -9.79 -17.43
CA ALA A 201 -17.64 -9.60 -16.86
C ALA A 201 -18.38 -8.32 -17.27
N GLN A 202 -17.74 -7.33 -17.94
CA GLN A 202 -18.36 -6.00 -18.11
C GLN A 202 -18.24 -5.28 -19.47
N GLU A 203 -17.63 -5.86 -20.50
CA GLU A 203 -17.52 -5.18 -21.81
C GLU A 203 -18.40 -5.81 -22.90
N GLU A 204 -19.00 -4.97 -23.74
CA GLU A 204 -19.65 -5.41 -24.99
C GLU A 204 -18.59 -6.10 -25.85
N VAL A 205 -18.66 -7.44 -25.90
CA VAL A 205 -17.67 -8.28 -26.57
C VAL A 205 -17.59 -7.89 -28.06
N THR A 206 -16.47 -7.28 -28.43
CA THR A 206 -16.08 -7.11 -29.83
C THR A 206 -15.04 -8.17 -30.18
N ASP A 207 -14.93 -8.55 -31.45
CA ASP A 207 -13.92 -9.54 -31.90
C ASP A 207 -12.48 -9.14 -31.51
N TYR A 208 -12.23 -7.83 -31.35
CA TYR A 208 -10.98 -7.28 -30.88
C TYR A 208 -10.75 -7.49 -29.37
N SER A 209 -11.79 -7.37 -28.52
CA SER A 209 -11.66 -7.58 -27.07
C SER A 209 -11.41 -9.06 -26.73
N GLU A 210 -12.09 -9.99 -27.42
CA GLU A 210 -11.89 -11.43 -27.25
C GLU A 210 -10.44 -11.86 -27.57
N SER A 211 -9.83 -11.24 -28.59
CA SER A 211 -8.43 -11.50 -28.93
C SER A 211 -7.43 -11.02 -27.87
N GLN A 212 -7.71 -9.87 -27.24
CA GLN A 212 -6.87 -9.30 -26.18
C GLN A 212 -7.01 -10.07 -24.87
N GLU A 213 -8.23 -10.45 -24.50
CA GLU A 213 -8.52 -11.30 -23.34
C GLU A 213 -7.78 -12.64 -23.44
N ARG A 214 -7.83 -13.28 -24.61
CA ARG A 214 -7.09 -14.53 -24.85
C ARG A 214 -5.58 -14.32 -24.75
N ALA A 215 -5.04 -13.25 -25.34
CA ALA A 215 -3.62 -12.95 -25.27
C ALA A 215 -3.16 -12.72 -23.81
N ARG A 216 -3.96 -11.99 -23.02
CA ARG A 216 -3.73 -11.78 -21.60
C ARG A 216 -3.80 -13.10 -20.81
N ALA A 217 -4.79 -13.95 -21.08
CA ALA A 217 -4.93 -15.26 -20.44
C ALA A 217 -3.71 -16.15 -20.69
N VAL A 218 -3.23 -16.22 -21.93
CA VAL A 218 -1.99 -16.94 -22.29
C VAL A 218 -0.80 -16.37 -21.53
N ALA A 219 -0.67 -15.04 -21.46
CA ALA A 219 0.44 -14.39 -20.77
C ALA A 219 0.45 -14.68 -19.26
N LEU A 220 -0.73 -14.65 -18.62
CA LEU A 220 -0.87 -14.99 -17.21
C LEU A 220 -0.54 -16.46 -16.92
N LEU A 221 -0.98 -17.39 -17.78
CA LEU A 221 -0.62 -18.80 -17.66
C LEU A 221 0.89 -19.03 -17.81
N ARG A 222 1.55 -18.32 -18.74
CA ARG A 222 3.02 -18.36 -18.88
C ARG A 222 3.72 -17.87 -17.62
N SER A 223 3.32 -16.71 -17.11
CA SER A 223 3.88 -16.16 -15.86
C SER A 223 3.66 -17.11 -14.69
N ALA A 224 2.49 -17.75 -14.61
CA ALA A 224 2.20 -18.73 -13.57
C ALA A 224 3.06 -20.00 -13.67
N HIS A 225 3.25 -20.51 -14.88
CA HIS A 225 4.15 -21.65 -15.14
C HIS A 225 5.60 -21.31 -14.75
N ARG A 226 6.12 -20.16 -15.19
CA ARG A 226 7.48 -19.71 -14.86
C ARG A 226 7.70 -19.42 -13.38
N ALA A 227 6.65 -18.96 -12.69
CA ALA A 227 6.66 -18.78 -11.25
C ALA A 227 6.73 -20.11 -10.46
N GLY A 228 6.42 -21.25 -11.11
CA GLY A 228 6.55 -22.59 -10.53
C GLY A 228 5.21 -23.28 -10.21
N ILE A 229 4.09 -22.81 -10.77
CA ILE A 229 2.84 -23.60 -10.68
C ILE A 229 2.98 -24.86 -11.55
N PRO A 230 2.68 -26.06 -11.01
CA PRO A 230 2.73 -27.31 -11.77
C PRO A 230 1.85 -27.29 -13.01
N GLU A 231 2.34 -27.86 -14.11
CA GLU A 231 1.64 -27.96 -15.40
C GLU A 231 0.23 -28.56 -15.24
N GLY A 232 0.07 -29.61 -14.42
CA GLY A 232 -1.23 -30.24 -14.20
C GLY A 232 -2.28 -29.31 -13.58
N ASP A 233 -1.87 -28.35 -12.74
CA ASP A 233 -2.80 -27.36 -12.18
C ASP A 233 -3.18 -26.29 -13.22
N LEU A 234 -2.28 -25.99 -14.16
CA LEU A 234 -2.51 -25.03 -15.24
C LEU A 234 -3.32 -25.63 -16.40
N GLU A 235 -3.17 -26.92 -16.69
CA GLU A 235 -3.88 -27.61 -17.78
C GLU A 235 -5.41 -27.54 -17.60
N LEU A 236 -5.88 -27.69 -16.36
CA LEU A 236 -7.28 -27.52 -15.97
C LEU A 236 -7.81 -26.11 -16.30
N ILE A 237 -6.97 -25.10 -16.12
CA ILE A 237 -7.30 -23.70 -16.42
C ILE A 237 -7.26 -23.48 -17.93
N ALA A 238 -6.18 -23.87 -18.61
CA ALA A 238 -5.98 -23.70 -20.04
C ALA A 238 -7.12 -24.34 -20.87
N THR A 239 -7.56 -25.54 -20.47
CA THR A 239 -8.68 -26.26 -21.12
C THR A 239 -9.97 -25.45 -21.06
N ARG A 240 -10.25 -24.78 -19.93
CA ARG A 240 -11.43 -23.93 -19.75
C ARG A 240 -11.45 -22.76 -20.74
N TYR A 241 -10.27 -22.21 -21.06
CA TYR A 241 -10.10 -21.07 -21.97
C TYR A 241 -9.72 -21.47 -23.40
N LYS A 242 -9.72 -22.77 -23.74
CA LYS A 242 -9.33 -23.29 -25.06
C LYS A 242 -7.92 -22.82 -25.50
N ILE A 243 -7.01 -22.77 -24.53
CA ILE A 243 -5.60 -22.44 -24.76
C ILE A 243 -4.82 -23.75 -24.89
N ALA A 244 -4.05 -23.92 -25.96
CA ALA A 244 -3.25 -25.13 -26.13
C ALA A 244 -2.02 -25.12 -25.21
N GLU A 245 -1.58 -26.31 -24.80
CA GLU A 245 -0.44 -26.50 -23.90
C GLU A 245 0.84 -25.81 -24.40
N THR A 246 1.13 -25.96 -25.69
CA THR A 246 2.27 -25.32 -26.37
C THR A 246 2.24 -23.80 -26.31
N GLU A 247 1.08 -23.18 -26.05
CA GLU A 247 0.97 -21.73 -26.03
C GLU A 247 1.44 -21.12 -24.72
N TYR A 248 1.49 -21.86 -23.61
CA TYR A 248 1.88 -21.30 -22.30
C TYR A 248 3.06 -21.97 -21.61
N LEU A 249 3.62 -23.04 -22.19
CA LEU A 249 4.83 -23.69 -21.69
C LEU A 249 6.16 -23.11 -22.21
N ASP A 250 6.11 -22.13 -23.13
CA ASP A 250 7.26 -21.36 -23.62
C ASP A 250 7.83 -20.34 -22.59
#